data_AF-A0A8B6BI60-F1
#
_entry.id   AF-A0A8B6BI60-F1
#
_cell.length_a   1.000
_cell.length_b   1.000
_cell.length_c   1.000
_cell.angle_alpha   90.00
_cell.angle_beta   90.00
_cell.angle_gamma   90.00
#
_symmetry.space_group_name_H-M   'P 1'
#
loop_
_entity.id
_entity.type
_entity.pdbx_description
1 polymer ?
#
loop_
_entity_poly.entity_id
_entity_poly.type
_entity_poly.pdbx_seq_one_letter_code
_entity_poly.pdbx_strand_id
1 'polypeptide(L)'
;MHNLLTNYEWLWNIVNNIPFLRNFIMKNIILMRAGLIDSPPQYDNEHTYITLDANFNHSFYTRTLPPVPLDCPTPMGVAGRKDLPDLDVLTKKLLLREKFKPDQRGTSLLFPFMAQHFTHMFIKTDMKQGPQFQWGGHGLDVSHIYGKDKHDEDLLRSFVDGKFKLQTINNEEWPLYNKDVNMTLNFFGFVPAMENNSFALGHSFFNNFPGLFMFSTIWMRRRRRKGEE
;
A
#
# COMPACT_ATOMS: atom_id res chain seq x y z
N MET A 1 17.81 14.19 -17.14
CA MET A 1 18.06 13.33 -15.96
C MET A 1 17.78 11.86 -16.22
N HIS A 2 16.57 11.45 -16.63
CA HIS A 2 16.26 10.03 -16.87
C HIS A 2 17.23 9.35 -17.84
N ASN A 3 17.49 9.97 -19.00
CA ASN A 3 18.45 9.50 -20.00
C ASN A 3 19.86 9.22 -19.44
N LEU A 4 20.33 10.07 -18.51
CA LEU A 4 21.63 9.91 -17.87
C LEU A 4 21.63 8.68 -16.95
N LEU A 5 20.54 8.46 -16.22
CA LEU A 5 20.40 7.35 -15.27
C LEU A 5 20.25 5.99 -15.94
N THR A 6 19.77 5.93 -17.19
CA THR A 6 19.41 4.66 -17.84
C THR A 6 20.37 4.19 -18.94
N ASN A 7 21.20 5.07 -19.52
CA ASN A 7 21.94 4.73 -20.75
C ASN A 7 23.46 4.60 -20.59
N TYR A 8 24.05 5.09 -19.50
CA TYR A 8 25.51 5.12 -19.32
C TYR A 8 25.97 4.10 -18.27
N GLU A 9 25.74 2.81 -18.54
CA GLU A 9 26.04 1.73 -17.58
C GLU A 9 27.50 1.74 -17.10
N TRP A 10 28.46 1.93 -18.01
CA TRP A 10 29.88 2.00 -17.69
C TRP A 10 30.20 3.09 -16.64
N LEU A 11 29.55 4.25 -16.76
CA LEU A 11 29.73 5.37 -15.84
C LEU A 11 29.14 5.02 -14.47
N TRP A 12 27.94 4.45 -14.45
CA TRP A 12 27.27 4.04 -13.22
C TRP A 12 28.00 2.91 -12.51
N ASN A 13 28.65 2.00 -13.24
CA ASN A 13 29.49 0.96 -12.63
C ASN A 13 30.67 1.57 -11.86
N ILE A 14 31.32 2.62 -12.39
CA ILE A 14 32.38 3.34 -11.67
C ILE A 14 31.81 4.05 -10.45
N VAL A 15 30.72 4.80 -10.62
CA VAL A 15 30.07 5.58 -9.55
C VAL A 15 29.57 4.68 -8.41
N ASN A 16 28.98 3.54 -8.72
CA ASN A 16 28.41 2.60 -7.75
C ASN A 16 29.48 1.87 -6.93
N ASN A 17 30.68 1.69 -7.49
CA ASN A 17 31.83 1.06 -6.83
C ASN A 17 32.58 2.01 -5.90
N ILE A 18 32.35 3.32 -5.99
CA ILE A 18 32.97 4.32 -5.11
C ILE A 18 31.91 4.74 -4.07
N PRO A 19 31.96 4.26 -2.81
CA PRO A 19 30.90 4.49 -1.83
C PRO A 19 30.63 5.97 -1.58
N PHE A 20 31.67 6.81 -1.60
CA PHE A 20 31.53 8.26 -1.44
C PHE A 20 30.64 8.88 -2.53
N LEU A 21 30.88 8.57 -3.80
CA LEU A 21 30.10 9.10 -4.93
C LEU A 21 28.67 8.58 -4.92
N ARG A 22 28.51 7.26 -4.74
CA ARG A 22 27.19 6.63 -4.63
C ARG A 22 26.36 7.26 -3.51
N ASN A 23 26.94 7.39 -2.31
CA ASN A 23 26.23 7.93 -1.16
C ASN A 23 25.94 9.43 -1.32
N PHE A 24 26.85 10.20 -1.95
CA PHE A 24 26.60 11.60 -2.27
C PHE A 24 25.41 11.75 -3.22
N ILE A 25 25.38 10.99 -4.31
CA ILE A 25 24.27 11.03 -5.28
C ILE A 25 22.96 10.60 -4.63
N MET A 26 22.97 9.48 -3.89
CA MET A 26 21.77 8.99 -3.19
C MET A 26 21.24 10.00 -2.16
N LYS A 27 22.12 10.64 -1.38
CA LYS A 27 21.73 11.68 -0.44
C LYS A 27 21.05 12.84 -1.15
N ASN A 28 21.60 13.32 -2.26
CA ASN A 28 20.99 14.40 -3.04
C ASN A 28 19.64 14.00 -3.62
N ILE A 29 19.50 12.78 -4.15
CA ILE A 29 18.21 12.27 -4.66
C ILE A 29 17.17 12.26 -3.54
N ILE A 30 17.52 11.75 -2.35
CA ILE A 30 16.62 11.70 -1.21
C ILE A 30 16.20 13.11 -0.80
N LEU A 31 17.14 14.04 -0.62
CA LEU A 31 16.84 15.41 -0.20
C LEU A 31 15.98 16.15 -1.24
N MET A 32 16.29 16.01 -2.53
CA MET A 32 15.52 16.63 -3.60
C MET A 32 14.09 16.09 -3.69
N ARG A 33 13.89 14.78 -3.44
CA ARG A 33 12.56 14.17 -3.50
C ARG A 33 11.75 14.43 -2.23
N ALA A 34 12.38 14.35 -1.06
CA ALA A 34 11.74 14.65 0.21
C ALA A 34 11.34 16.13 0.31
N GLY A 35 12.15 17.05 -0.23
CA GLY A 35 11.84 18.48 -0.26
C GLY A 35 10.64 18.88 -1.13
N LEU A 36 10.01 17.94 -1.85
CA LEU A 36 8.76 18.16 -2.60
C LEU A 36 7.51 17.80 -1.80
N ILE A 37 7.67 17.19 -0.62
CA ILE A 37 6.56 16.74 0.23
C ILE A 37 6.48 17.66 1.44
N ASP A 38 5.30 18.23 1.66
CA ASP A 38 5.04 19.04 2.83
C ASP A 38 5.08 18.19 4.11
N SER A 39 5.91 18.62 5.05
CA SER A 39 6.03 18.02 6.38
C SER A 39 6.25 19.16 7.38
N PRO A 40 5.27 19.47 8.26
CA PRO A 40 4.02 18.75 8.52
C PRO A 40 2.99 18.77 7.36
N PRO A 41 2.03 17.83 7.33
CA PRO A 41 0.94 17.82 6.35
C PRO A 41 0.09 19.09 6.45
N GLN A 42 -0.31 19.64 5.31
CA GLN A 42 -0.96 20.96 5.23
C GLN A 42 -2.46 20.89 4.94
N TYR A 43 -2.87 20.00 4.04
CA TYR A 43 -4.25 19.93 3.55
C TYR A 43 -4.80 18.51 3.69
N ASP A 44 -6.12 18.41 3.78
CA ASP A 44 -6.90 17.20 3.64
C ASP A 44 -8.14 17.49 2.76
N ASN A 45 -9.16 16.65 2.80
CA ASN A 45 -10.37 16.87 2.00
C ASN A 45 -11.36 17.87 2.59
N GLU A 46 -11.27 18.17 3.88
CA GLU A 46 -12.17 19.11 4.59
C GLU A 46 -11.54 20.49 4.75
N HIS A 47 -10.21 20.56 4.85
CA HIS A 47 -9.44 21.76 5.12
C HIS A 47 -8.65 22.21 3.88
N THR A 48 -9.03 23.37 3.35
CA THR A 48 -8.36 24.03 2.21
C THR A 48 -7.20 24.94 2.60
N TYR A 49 -6.94 25.06 3.90
CA TYR A 49 -5.89 25.86 4.52
C TYR A 49 -5.33 25.12 5.74
N ILE A 50 -4.16 25.55 6.23
CA ILE A 50 -3.50 24.91 7.37
C ILE A 50 -4.37 25.05 8.62
N THR A 51 -4.76 23.92 9.21
CA THR A 51 -5.49 23.86 10.48
C THR A 51 -4.80 22.90 11.45
N LEU A 52 -5.12 23.06 12.73
CA LEU A 52 -4.69 22.10 13.74
C LEU A 52 -5.26 20.71 13.45
N ASP A 53 -6.52 20.65 13.00
CA ASP A 53 -7.19 19.38 12.72
C ASP A 53 -6.55 18.64 11.53
N ALA A 54 -6.25 19.34 10.43
CA ALA A 54 -5.57 18.75 9.27
C ALA A 54 -4.19 18.16 9.59
N ASN A 55 -3.51 18.68 10.63
CA ASN A 55 -2.21 18.18 11.05
C ASN A 55 -2.31 16.99 12.05
N PHE A 56 -3.28 17.02 12.97
CA PHE A 56 -3.36 16.04 14.07
C PHE A 56 -4.40 14.93 13.84
N ASN A 57 -5.36 15.12 12.95
CA ASN A 57 -6.36 14.11 12.62
C ASN A 57 -5.83 13.14 11.58
N HIS A 58 -5.13 12.10 12.04
CA HIS A 58 -4.57 11.06 11.18
C HIS A 58 -5.63 10.18 10.51
N SER A 59 -6.93 10.35 10.76
CA SER A 59 -7.96 9.56 10.08
C SER A 59 -8.10 9.96 8.60
N PHE A 60 -7.65 11.15 8.21
CA PHE A 60 -7.68 11.62 6.83
C PHE A 60 -6.43 11.26 6.06
N TYR A 61 -6.56 11.04 4.75
CA TYR A 61 -5.43 11.18 3.84
C TYR A 61 -5.05 12.66 3.69
N THR A 62 -3.76 12.97 3.79
CA THR A 62 -3.25 14.29 3.46
C THR A 62 -3.21 14.51 1.94
N ARG A 63 -3.30 15.77 1.53
CA ARG A 63 -3.20 16.21 0.14
C ARG A 63 -2.05 17.20 -0.01
N THR A 64 -1.29 17.08 -1.09
CA THR A 64 -0.28 18.07 -1.49
C THR A 64 -0.92 19.35 -2.04
N LEU A 65 -2.12 19.25 -2.61
CA LEU A 65 -2.88 20.39 -3.13
C LEU A 65 -4.27 20.43 -2.50
N PRO A 66 -4.80 21.62 -2.19
CA PRO A 66 -6.14 21.77 -1.65
C PRO A 66 -7.19 21.24 -2.65
N PRO A 67 -8.39 20.86 -2.17
CA PRO A 67 -9.51 20.54 -3.06
C PRO A 67 -9.91 21.76 -3.90
N VAL A 68 -10.52 21.51 -5.05
CA VAL A 68 -11.14 22.57 -5.86
C VAL A 68 -12.26 23.21 -5.02
N PRO A 69 -12.28 24.54 -4.83
CA PRO A 69 -13.36 25.20 -4.09
C PRO A 69 -14.74 24.90 -4.68
N LEU A 70 -15.73 24.70 -3.81
CA LEU A 70 -17.08 24.30 -4.21
C LEU A 70 -17.83 25.39 -5.01
N ASP A 71 -17.40 26.64 -4.91
CA ASP A 71 -17.95 27.81 -5.60
C ASP A 71 -17.32 28.05 -6.98
N CYS A 72 -16.44 27.17 -7.45
CA CYS A 72 -15.85 27.26 -8.78
C CYS A 72 -16.89 27.06 -9.91
N PRO A 73 -16.77 27.77 -11.03
CA PRO A 73 -17.71 27.67 -12.15
C PRO A 73 -17.63 26.34 -12.93
N THR A 74 -16.54 25.58 -12.76
CA THR A 74 -16.34 24.25 -13.35
C THR A 74 -15.73 23.30 -12.32
N PRO A 75 -15.87 21.96 -12.49
CA PRO A 75 -15.31 20.97 -11.57
C PRO A 75 -13.78 21.00 -11.41
N MET A 76 -13.08 21.65 -12.33
CA MET A 76 -11.61 21.78 -12.33
C MET A 76 -11.16 23.24 -12.08
N GLY A 77 -12.03 24.07 -11.47
CA GLY A 77 -11.77 25.48 -11.22
C GLY A 77 -12.46 26.37 -12.25
N VAL A 78 -11.69 27.10 -13.05
CA VAL A 78 -12.24 28.05 -14.06
C VAL A 78 -12.17 27.54 -15.50
N ALA A 79 -11.52 26.40 -15.72
CA ALA A 79 -11.23 25.88 -17.05
C ALA A 79 -11.97 24.57 -17.32
N GLY A 80 -12.38 24.39 -18.58
CA GLY A 80 -13.04 23.17 -19.05
C GLY A 80 -14.54 23.31 -19.16
N ARG A 81 -15.21 22.16 -19.31
CA ARG A 81 -16.67 22.08 -19.41
C ARG A 81 -17.29 22.07 -18.01
N LYS A 82 -18.57 22.42 -17.92
CA LYS A 82 -19.34 22.38 -16.67
C LYS A 82 -19.46 20.97 -16.10
N ASP A 83 -19.51 19.97 -16.96
CA ASP A 83 -19.60 18.56 -16.57
C ASP A 83 -18.31 17.83 -16.93
N LEU A 84 -17.86 16.96 -16.03
CA LEU A 84 -16.77 16.04 -16.31
C LEU A 84 -17.21 15.02 -17.38
N PRO A 85 -16.28 14.48 -18.18
CA PRO A 85 -16.61 13.40 -19.10
C PRO A 85 -17.23 12.21 -18.37
N ASP A 86 -18.21 11.57 -19.02
CA ASP A 86 -18.83 10.36 -18.53
C ASP A 86 -17.78 9.25 -18.25
N LEU A 87 -17.86 8.65 -17.06
CA LEU A 87 -16.87 7.68 -16.58
C LEU A 87 -16.88 6.39 -17.42
N ASP A 88 -18.04 5.94 -17.90
CA ASP A 88 -18.13 4.75 -18.73
C ASP A 88 -17.50 4.98 -20.10
N VAL A 89 -17.74 6.16 -20.70
CA VAL A 89 -17.11 6.56 -21.96
C VAL A 89 -15.61 6.66 -21.80
N LEU A 90 -15.11 7.30 -20.73
CA LEU A 90 -13.68 7.42 -20.45
C LEU A 90 -13.03 6.05 -20.29
N THR A 91 -13.64 5.18 -19.50
CA THR A 91 -13.14 3.83 -19.20
C THR A 91 -13.09 2.98 -20.46
N LYS A 92 -14.18 2.93 -21.24
CA LYS A 92 -14.28 2.14 -22.47
C LYS A 92 -13.32 2.63 -23.56
N LYS A 93 -13.10 3.94 -23.68
CA LYS A 93 -12.25 4.52 -24.73
C LYS A 93 -10.76 4.52 -24.40
N LEU A 94 -10.38 4.71 -23.14
CA LEU A 94 -8.98 4.97 -22.77
C LEU A 94 -8.34 3.92 -21.85
N LEU A 95 -9.12 3.27 -20.98
CA LEU A 95 -8.57 2.43 -19.90
C LEU A 95 -8.81 0.93 -20.13
N LEU A 96 -9.88 0.58 -20.83
CA LEU A 96 -10.21 -0.82 -21.10
C LEU A 96 -9.13 -1.46 -21.97
N ARG A 97 -8.58 -2.57 -21.49
CA ARG A 97 -7.55 -3.31 -22.20
C ARG A 97 -8.17 -4.11 -23.33
N GLU A 98 -7.86 -3.75 -24.57
CA GLU A 98 -8.22 -4.55 -25.75
C GLU A 98 -7.23 -5.71 -25.98
N LYS A 99 -5.93 -5.41 -25.94
CA LYS A 99 -4.84 -6.39 -26.09
C LYS A 99 -3.87 -6.25 -24.94
N PHE A 100 -3.41 -7.39 -24.41
CA PHE A 100 -2.35 -7.40 -23.41
C PHE A 100 -1.06 -6.83 -24.00
N LYS A 101 -0.51 -5.81 -23.35
CA LYS A 101 0.79 -5.21 -23.66
C LYS A 101 1.73 -5.55 -22.50
N PRO A 102 2.68 -6.50 -22.67
CA PRO A 102 3.64 -6.80 -21.62
C PRO A 102 4.50 -5.57 -21.33
N ASP A 103 4.96 -5.45 -20.08
CA ASP A 103 5.91 -4.42 -19.71
C ASP A 103 7.25 -4.65 -20.40
N GLN A 104 7.78 -3.61 -21.04
CA GLN A 104 9.03 -3.66 -21.81
C GLN A 104 10.26 -3.90 -20.91
N ARG A 105 10.14 -3.67 -19.59
CA ARG A 105 11.22 -3.95 -18.63
C ARG A 105 11.26 -5.40 -18.15
N GLY A 106 10.31 -6.24 -18.58
CA GLY A 106 10.26 -7.64 -18.19
C GLY A 106 9.73 -7.89 -16.78
N THR A 107 8.91 -6.97 -16.24
CA THR A 107 8.31 -7.12 -14.91
C THR A 107 7.41 -8.36 -14.84
N SER A 108 7.75 -9.31 -13.96
CA SER A 108 6.97 -10.53 -13.72
C SER A 108 5.78 -10.27 -12.77
N LEU A 109 4.88 -11.24 -12.61
CA LEU A 109 3.73 -11.14 -11.67
C LEU A 109 4.14 -11.07 -10.19
N LEU A 110 5.37 -11.46 -9.84
CA LEU A 110 5.85 -11.36 -8.47
C LEU A 110 5.90 -9.89 -8.00
N PHE A 111 6.30 -8.99 -8.90
CA PHE A 111 6.42 -7.57 -8.59
C PHE A 111 5.08 -6.86 -8.32
N PRO A 112 4.02 -6.95 -9.14
CA PRO A 112 2.74 -6.31 -8.84
C PRO A 112 2.08 -6.89 -7.58
N PHE A 113 2.21 -8.19 -7.29
CA PHE A 113 1.73 -8.73 -6.01
C PHE A 113 2.54 -8.23 -4.82
N MET A 114 3.87 -8.10 -4.96
CA MET A 114 4.70 -7.48 -3.94
C MET A 114 4.29 -6.03 -3.72
N ALA A 115 4.10 -5.27 -4.81
CA ALA A 115 3.69 -3.88 -4.77
C ALA A 115 2.31 -3.75 -4.10
N GLN A 116 1.33 -4.56 -4.48
CA GLN A 116 0.00 -4.56 -3.89
C GLN A 116 0.02 -4.93 -2.39
N HIS A 117 0.77 -5.98 -2.02
CA HIS A 117 0.92 -6.38 -0.63
C HIS A 117 1.59 -5.26 0.19
N PHE A 118 2.67 -4.68 -0.33
CA PHE A 118 3.43 -3.61 0.32
C PHE A 118 2.59 -2.33 0.46
N THR A 119 1.95 -1.85 -0.61
CA THR A 119 1.19 -0.58 -0.55
C THR A 119 -0.05 -0.68 0.32
N HIS A 120 -0.67 -1.86 0.43
CA HIS A 120 -1.79 -2.11 1.35
C HIS A 120 -1.37 -2.06 2.82
N MET A 121 -0.09 -1.81 3.16
CA MET A 121 0.29 -1.45 4.52
C MET A 121 -0.11 -0.02 4.89
N PHE A 122 -0.15 0.92 3.92
CA PHE A 122 -0.45 2.34 4.14
C PHE A 122 -1.58 2.91 3.27
N ILE A 123 -2.05 2.18 2.25
CA ILE A 123 -3.27 2.52 1.49
C ILE A 123 -4.41 1.65 2.03
N LYS A 124 -5.17 2.21 2.97
CA LYS A 124 -6.19 1.49 3.75
C LYS A 124 -7.43 2.35 3.94
N THR A 125 -8.14 2.60 2.84
CA THR A 125 -9.33 3.45 2.87
C THR A 125 -10.41 2.87 3.79
N ASP A 126 -10.97 3.72 4.67
CA ASP A 126 -12.14 3.38 5.46
C ASP A 126 -13.40 3.64 4.63
N MET A 127 -13.81 2.62 3.88
CA MET A 127 -14.98 2.69 3.00
C MET A 127 -16.29 2.97 3.75
N LYS A 128 -16.36 2.80 5.08
CA LYS A 128 -17.55 3.13 5.88
C LYS A 128 -17.66 4.63 6.13
N GLN A 129 -16.53 5.30 6.35
CA GLN A 129 -16.50 6.74 6.60
C GLN A 129 -16.46 7.55 5.30
N GLY A 130 -15.75 7.05 4.28
CA GLY A 130 -15.65 7.69 2.97
C GLY A 130 -14.27 7.56 2.34
N PRO A 131 -14.14 7.89 1.05
CA PRO A 131 -12.89 7.72 0.29
C PRO A 131 -11.71 8.56 0.82
N GLN A 132 -12.00 9.62 1.59
CA GLN A 132 -11.00 10.50 2.20
C GLN A 132 -10.40 9.97 3.49
N PHE A 133 -11.02 8.96 4.10
CA PHE A 133 -10.61 8.41 5.38
C PHE A 133 -9.76 7.15 5.20
N GLN A 134 -8.89 6.90 6.17
CA GLN A 134 -7.99 5.77 6.20
C GLN A 134 -7.89 5.19 7.61
N TRP A 135 -7.56 3.91 7.71
CA TRP A 135 -7.25 3.24 8.97
C TRP A 135 -5.81 2.71 8.92
N GLY A 136 -4.89 3.36 9.63
CA GLY A 136 -3.47 3.01 9.56
C GLY A 136 -2.56 4.11 10.11
N GLY A 137 -1.26 3.81 10.23
CA GLY A 137 -0.26 4.70 10.82
C GLY A 137 0.43 5.68 9.87
N HIS A 138 -0.10 5.90 8.65
CA HIS A 138 0.51 6.78 7.62
C HIS A 138 1.96 6.44 7.22
N GLY A 139 2.34 5.16 7.28
CA GLY A 139 3.71 4.77 6.96
C GLY A 139 3.97 3.29 6.93
N LEU A 140 5.25 2.93 7.11
CA LEU A 140 5.73 1.56 7.06
C LEU A 140 5.60 0.88 8.44
N ASP A 141 4.36 0.72 8.92
CA ASP A 141 4.05 0.18 10.26
C ASP A 141 3.92 -1.36 10.29
N VAL A 142 3.93 -2.01 9.13
CA VAL A 142 3.79 -3.47 8.97
C VAL A 142 2.44 -4.02 9.47
N SER A 143 1.44 -3.14 9.66
CA SER A 143 0.10 -3.49 10.13
C SER A 143 -0.64 -4.47 9.19
N HIS A 144 -0.34 -4.45 7.88
CA HIS A 144 -0.83 -5.48 6.95
C HIS A 144 -0.42 -6.94 7.29
N ILE A 145 0.61 -7.14 8.13
CA ILE A 145 1.00 -8.46 8.66
C ILE A 145 0.54 -8.62 10.11
N TYR A 146 0.71 -7.59 10.94
CA TYR A 146 0.46 -7.66 12.38
C TYR A 146 -1.00 -7.40 12.77
N GLY A 147 -1.86 -6.90 11.89
CA GLY A 147 -3.23 -6.53 12.25
C GLY A 147 -3.48 -5.03 12.23
N LYS A 148 -4.75 -4.63 12.28
CA LYS A 148 -5.16 -3.22 12.29
C LYS A 148 -4.79 -2.53 13.60
N ASP A 149 -4.95 -3.24 14.71
CA ASP A 149 -4.75 -2.72 16.06
C ASP A 149 -4.10 -3.79 16.96
N LYS A 150 -3.93 -3.43 18.24
CA LYS A 150 -3.30 -4.32 19.23
C LYS A 150 -4.10 -5.59 19.48
N HIS A 151 -5.42 -5.55 19.32
CA HIS A 151 -6.27 -6.71 19.52
C HIS A 151 -6.03 -7.74 18.39
N ASP A 152 -6.08 -7.30 17.13
CA ASP A 152 -5.75 -8.15 15.97
C ASP A 152 -4.32 -8.70 16.06
N GLU A 153 -3.37 -7.88 16.53
CA GLU A 153 -1.99 -8.32 16.77
C GLU A 153 -1.90 -9.46 17.79
N ASP A 154 -2.60 -9.33 18.91
CA ASP A 154 -2.59 -10.32 19.98
C ASP A 154 -3.27 -11.63 19.55
N LEU A 155 -4.28 -11.54 18.69
CA LEU A 155 -4.89 -12.70 18.06
C LEU A 155 -3.88 -13.47 17.19
N LEU A 156 -3.03 -12.78 16.44
CA LEU A 156 -2.05 -13.38 15.54
C LEU A 156 -0.77 -13.87 16.22
N ARG A 157 -0.40 -13.31 17.37
CA ARG A 157 0.87 -13.62 18.06
C ARG A 157 0.77 -14.87 18.92
N SER A 158 1.86 -15.64 18.97
CA SER A 158 1.98 -16.82 19.86
C SER A 158 2.36 -16.44 21.29
N PHE A 159 2.91 -15.23 21.49
CA PHE A 159 3.55 -14.78 22.75
C PHE A 159 4.72 -15.62 23.23
N VAL A 160 5.26 -16.47 22.35
CA VAL A 160 6.46 -17.29 22.59
C VAL A 160 7.53 -16.86 21.59
N ASP A 161 8.70 -16.47 22.07
CA ASP A 161 9.86 -16.00 21.28
C ASP A 161 9.54 -14.88 20.26
N GLY A 162 8.48 -14.09 20.52
CA GLY A 162 8.02 -13.06 19.59
C GLY A 162 7.49 -13.60 18.25
N LYS A 163 7.03 -14.85 18.20
CA LYS A 163 6.56 -15.54 16.98
C LYS A 163 5.07 -15.28 16.69
N PHE A 164 4.67 -15.59 15.46
CA PHE A 164 3.26 -15.69 15.05
C PHE A 164 2.71 -17.10 15.31
N LYS A 165 1.40 -17.20 15.50
CA LYS A 165 0.69 -18.47 15.45
C LYS A 165 0.62 -18.95 13.99
N LEU A 166 1.18 -20.12 13.73
CA LEU A 166 1.16 -20.81 12.44
C LEU A 166 0.73 -22.27 12.68
N GLN A 167 0.12 -22.88 11.66
CA GLN A 167 -0.23 -24.30 11.61
C GLN A 167 0.58 -25.01 10.54
N THR A 168 0.73 -26.33 10.66
CA THR A 168 1.41 -27.14 9.64
C THR A 168 0.37 -27.82 8.75
N ILE A 169 0.42 -27.56 7.44
CA ILE A 169 -0.41 -28.23 6.43
C ILE A 169 0.54 -28.78 5.37
N ASN A 170 0.46 -30.08 5.10
CA ASN A 170 1.32 -30.78 4.13
C ASN A 170 2.83 -30.50 4.33
N ASN A 171 3.29 -30.60 5.59
CA ASN A 171 4.69 -30.33 6.00
C ASN A 171 5.18 -28.88 5.76
N GLU A 172 4.27 -27.94 5.53
CA GLU A 172 4.59 -26.52 5.41
C GLU A 172 3.85 -25.68 6.45
N GLU A 173 4.44 -24.56 6.87
CA GLU A 173 3.84 -23.64 7.83
C GLU A 173 2.87 -22.65 7.16
N TRP A 174 1.64 -22.57 7.62
CA TRP A 174 0.63 -21.66 7.09
C TRP A 174 0.04 -20.81 8.21
N PRO A 175 -0.53 -19.63 7.90
CA PRO A 175 -1.32 -18.89 8.86
C PRO A 175 -2.45 -19.78 9.43
N LEU A 176 -2.93 -19.47 10.63
CA LEU A 176 -4.07 -20.19 11.21
C LEU A 176 -5.34 -19.99 10.37
N TYR A 177 -6.31 -20.90 10.50
CA TYR A 177 -7.63 -20.64 9.94
C TYR A 177 -8.32 -19.53 10.71
N ASN A 178 -9.10 -18.73 10.01
CA ASN A 178 -9.83 -17.63 10.62
C ASN A 178 -10.92 -18.11 11.59
N LYS A 179 -11.47 -19.32 11.41
CA LYS A 179 -12.41 -19.92 12.36
C LYS A 179 -11.84 -20.09 13.78
N ASP A 180 -10.52 -20.24 13.89
CA ASP A 180 -9.83 -20.47 15.18
C ASP A 180 -9.39 -19.16 15.86
N VAL A 181 -9.33 -18.06 15.09
CA VAL A 181 -8.83 -16.74 15.54
C VAL A 181 -9.94 -15.69 15.59
N ASN A 182 -10.94 -15.83 14.72
CA ASN A 182 -12.11 -14.98 14.56
C ASN A 182 -11.80 -13.51 14.23
N MET A 183 -10.94 -13.27 13.23
CA MET A 183 -10.66 -11.91 12.77
C MET A 183 -11.65 -11.44 11.71
N THR A 184 -11.76 -10.12 11.57
CA THR A 184 -12.60 -9.50 10.52
C THR A 184 -11.96 -9.68 9.15
N LEU A 185 -12.65 -10.39 8.25
CA LEU A 185 -12.24 -10.58 6.87
C LEU A 185 -13.18 -9.84 5.92
N ASN A 186 -12.61 -9.31 4.84
CA ASN A 186 -13.38 -8.63 3.79
C ASN A 186 -13.20 -9.40 2.49
N PHE A 187 -14.27 -10.03 2.00
CA PHE A 187 -14.30 -10.70 0.71
C PHE A 187 -14.98 -9.85 -0.34
N PHE A 188 -14.48 -9.90 -1.57
CA PHE A 188 -15.20 -9.36 -2.70
C PHE A 188 -16.41 -10.23 -3.04
N GLY A 189 -17.49 -9.62 -3.54
CA GLY A 189 -18.73 -10.35 -3.86
C GLY A 189 -18.59 -11.47 -4.89
N PHE A 190 -17.51 -11.49 -5.67
CA PHE A 190 -17.20 -12.58 -6.61
C PHE A 190 -16.31 -13.69 -6.01
N VAL A 191 -15.74 -13.48 -4.82
CA VAL A 191 -14.96 -14.49 -4.10
C VAL A 191 -15.90 -15.13 -3.07
N PRO A 192 -16.18 -16.44 -3.17
CA PRO A 192 -17.01 -17.10 -2.18
C PRO A 192 -16.34 -16.99 -0.81
N ALA A 193 -17.06 -16.46 0.19
CA ALA A 193 -16.58 -16.43 1.55
C ALA A 193 -16.41 -17.88 2.04
N MET A 194 -15.16 -18.32 2.17
CA MET A 194 -14.86 -19.66 2.67
C MET A 194 -14.78 -19.60 4.19
N GLU A 195 -15.91 -19.52 4.87
CA GLU A 195 -15.98 -19.33 6.34
C GLU A 195 -15.05 -20.28 7.11
N ASN A 196 -14.95 -21.54 6.67
CA ASN A 196 -14.13 -22.56 7.34
C ASN A 196 -12.70 -22.72 6.81
N ASN A 197 -12.37 -22.18 5.63
CA ASN A 197 -11.07 -22.38 4.97
C ASN A 197 -10.31 -21.06 4.71
N SER A 198 -10.81 -19.95 5.22
CA SER A 198 -10.11 -18.67 5.17
C SER A 198 -9.00 -18.60 6.20
N PHE A 199 -7.94 -17.84 5.94
CA PHE A 199 -6.80 -17.72 6.82
C PHE A 199 -6.81 -16.41 7.60
N ALA A 200 -6.33 -16.46 8.85
CA ALA A 200 -6.13 -15.30 9.69
C ALA A 200 -4.88 -14.53 9.24
N LEU A 201 -5.06 -13.35 8.65
CA LEU A 201 -4.00 -12.47 8.15
C LEU A 201 -4.19 -11.05 8.68
N GLY A 202 -3.10 -10.31 8.94
CA GLY A 202 -3.18 -8.95 9.49
C GLY A 202 -3.97 -7.95 8.62
N HIS A 203 -4.11 -8.21 7.32
CA HIS A 203 -4.95 -7.42 6.45
C HIS A 203 -6.20 -8.22 6.02
N SER A 204 -7.38 -7.71 6.36
CA SER A 204 -8.69 -8.35 6.11
C SER A 204 -8.96 -8.73 4.65
N PHE A 205 -8.36 -7.99 3.72
CA PHE A 205 -8.46 -8.16 2.27
C PHE A 205 -7.60 -9.29 1.66
N PHE A 206 -6.52 -9.73 2.31
CA PHE A 206 -5.47 -10.51 1.62
C PHE A 206 -5.87 -11.93 1.23
N ASN A 207 -6.97 -12.45 1.80
CA ASN A 207 -7.54 -13.73 1.39
C ASN A 207 -8.18 -13.71 -0.03
N ASN A 208 -8.45 -12.54 -0.61
CA ASN A 208 -9.07 -12.46 -1.95
C ASN A 208 -8.14 -12.84 -3.09
N PHE A 209 -6.82 -12.73 -2.89
CA PHE A 209 -5.83 -12.97 -3.95
C PHE A 209 -4.70 -13.87 -3.45
N PRO A 210 -4.43 -15.00 -4.14
CA PRO A 210 -3.35 -15.92 -3.76
C PRO A 210 -1.98 -15.25 -3.65
N GLY A 211 -1.68 -14.24 -4.49
CA GLY A 211 -0.41 -13.52 -4.44
C GLY A 211 -0.24 -12.70 -3.16
N LEU A 212 -1.30 -12.08 -2.63
CA LEU A 212 -1.24 -11.36 -1.36
C LEU A 212 -1.07 -12.32 -0.19
N PHE A 213 -1.87 -13.39 -0.17
CA PHE A 213 -1.76 -14.47 0.80
C PHE A 213 -0.34 -15.09 0.84
N MET A 214 0.26 -15.32 -0.33
CA MET A 214 1.63 -15.81 -0.47
C MET A 214 2.63 -14.89 0.23
N PHE A 215 2.60 -13.58 -0.06
CA PHE A 215 3.52 -12.64 0.58
C PHE A 215 3.32 -12.57 2.10
N SER A 216 2.08 -12.59 2.58
CA SER A 216 1.81 -12.60 4.02
C SER A 216 2.36 -13.85 4.69
N THR A 217 2.16 -15.02 4.08
CA THR A 217 2.71 -16.29 4.56
C THR A 217 4.24 -16.24 4.61
N ILE A 218 4.91 -15.73 3.57
CA ILE A 218 6.37 -15.56 3.54
C ILE A 218 6.84 -14.66 4.69
N TRP A 219 6.19 -13.53 4.94
CA TRP A 219 6.55 -12.61 6.01
C TRP A 219 6.35 -13.20 7.40
N MET A 220 5.25 -13.92 7.63
CA MET A 220 4.99 -14.59 8.90
C MET A 220 6.02 -15.70 9.17
N ARG A 221 6.33 -16.55 8.18
CA ARG A 221 7.40 -17.57 8.25
C ARG A 221 8.75 -16.92 8.56
N ARG A 222 9.09 -15.81 7.89
CA ARG A 222 10.36 -15.09 8.12
C ARG A 222 10.46 -14.56 9.56
N ARG A 223 9.36 -14.04 10.12
CA ARG A 223 9.34 -13.53 11.50
C ARG A 223 9.54 -14.65 12.52
N ARG A 224 8.94 -15.83 12.28
CA ARG A 224 9.11 -17.00 13.13
C ARG A 224 10.57 -17.46 13.19
N ARG A 225 11.23 -17.57 12.03
CA ARG A 225 12.67 -17.91 11.93
C ARG A 225 13.58 -16.94 12.69
N LYS A 226 13.31 -15.63 12.62
CA LYS A 226 14.07 -14.63 13.40
C LYS A 226 13.89 -14.76 14.92
N GLY A 227 12.85 -15.44 15.39
CA GLY A 227 12.70 -15.75 16.82
C GLY A 227 13.45 -17.02 17.23
N GLU A 228 14.06 -17.74 16.29
CA GLU A 228 14.91 -18.91 16.54
C GLU A 228 16.41 -18.57 16.46
N GLU A 229 16.76 -17.54 15.69
CA GLU A 229 18.09 -16.90 15.60
C GLU A 229 18.38 -16.02 16.83
#